data_AF-A0AAN7V3F9-F1
#
_entry.id   AF-A0AAN7V3F9-F1
#
_cell.length_a   1.000
_cell.length_b   1.000
_cell.length_c   1.000
_cell.angle_alpha   90.00
_cell.angle_beta   90.00
_cell.angle_gamma   90.00
#
_symmetry.space_group_name_H-M   'P 1'
#
loop_
_entity.id
_entity.type
_entity.pdbx_description
1 polymer ?
#
loop_
_entity_poly.entity_id
_entity_poly.type
_entity_poly.pdbx_seq_one_letter_code
_entity_poly.pdbx_strand_id
1 'polypeptide(L)'
;MRAKSCSVLVLLSVAFASAQIPSLGWCPDYSPMADFDIDRFLGKWYESEHYFTFWDVVNRCVVTDYARASSGRIYVSNEVTNRITGVKRVIGGHLELSGKGNEGKMNVKYATTPISTESTLIVLETDYDNYAVIWSCYGIGPFHAQNVWVMTRDRLAPGTVMQRTYGVLDKYKVNRAFVFKTDQEGCALLASDINASQGIMPISTVPQAVGEQQKSAQHPEAAEAEEYHIPNKDNSNEKTIEPAPIEGYNLNKDVQ
;
A
#
# COMPACT_ATOMS: atom_id res chain seq x y z
N MET A 1 -36.78 -10.24 -71.29
CA MET A 1 -35.66 -10.00 -70.35
C MET A 1 -36.27 -9.70 -68.98
N ARG A 2 -36.19 -10.63 -68.03
CA ARG A 2 -36.75 -10.48 -66.67
C ARG A 2 -35.64 -10.09 -65.69
N ALA A 3 -35.97 -9.13 -64.84
CA ALA A 3 -35.07 -8.51 -63.88
C ALA A 3 -34.76 -9.42 -62.68
N LYS A 4 -33.47 -9.45 -62.33
CA LYS A 4 -32.91 -9.26 -60.97
C LYS A 4 -33.62 -9.98 -59.82
N SER A 5 -33.04 -11.09 -59.35
CA SER A 5 -33.17 -11.53 -57.96
C SER A 5 -31.85 -11.31 -57.24
N CYS A 6 -31.85 -10.24 -56.45
CA CYS A 6 -30.80 -9.80 -55.54
C CYS A 6 -30.95 -10.62 -54.24
N SER A 7 -30.44 -11.85 -54.21
CA SER A 7 -30.58 -12.74 -53.03
C SER A 7 -29.31 -13.54 -52.72
N VAL A 8 -28.13 -12.91 -52.79
CA VAL A 8 -26.87 -13.55 -52.33
C VAL A 8 -26.03 -12.58 -51.47
N LEU A 9 -26.67 -11.67 -50.74
CA LEU A 9 -25.98 -10.65 -49.93
C LEU A 9 -26.51 -10.60 -48.48
N VAL A 10 -26.81 -11.76 -47.88
CA VAL A 10 -27.18 -11.86 -46.45
C VAL A 10 -26.28 -12.86 -45.68
N LEU A 11 -25.19 -13.34 -46.29
CA LEU A 11 -24.25 -14.30 -45.67
C LEU A 11 -22.89 -13.70 -45.28
N LEU A 12 -22.84 -12.39 -44.98
CA LEU A 12 -21.58 -11.69 -44.73
C LEU A 12 -21.63 -10.70 -43.55
N SER A 13 -22.30 -11.09 -42.47
CA SER A 13 -22.22 -10.35 -41.20
C SER A 13 -22.42 -11.24 -39.98
N VAL A 14 -21.68 -12.35 -39.89
CA VAL A 14 -21.18 -12.75 -38.57
C VAL A 14 -19.95 -11.89 -38.35
N ALA A 15 -20.20 -10.67 -37.88
CA ALA A 15 -19.14 -9.83 -37.36
C ALA A 15 -18.40 -10.65 -36.31
N PHE A 16 -17.09 -10.77 -36.47
CA PHE A 16 -16.18 -11.15 -35.41
C PHE A 16 -16.32 -10.11 -34.30
N ALA A 17 -17.34 -10.25 -33.47
CA ALA A 17 -17.35 -9.67 -32.15
C ALA A 17 -16.35 -10.48 -31.34
N SER A 18 -15.06 -10.15 -31.49
CA SER A 18 -14.06 -10.40 -30.45
C SER A 18 -14.36 -9.45 -29.28
N ALA A 19 -15.55 -9.61 -28.72
CA ALA A 19 -15.92 -9.05 -27.44
C ALA A 19 -15.86 -10.22 -26.45
N GLN A 20 -15.25 -9.94 -25.30
CA GLN A 20 -15.14 -10.80 -24.13
C GLN A 20 -13.96 -11.80 -24.19
N ILE A 21 -12.81 -11.41 -23.60
CA ILE A 21 -11.94 -12.38 -22.93
C ILE A 21 -12.29 -12.32 -21.44
N PRO A 22 -13.28 -13.08 -20.93
CA PRO A 22 -13.09 -13.69 -19.63
C PRO A 22 -11.92 -14.67 -19.83
N SER A 23 -10.83 -14.53 -19.07
CA SER A 23 -9.71 -15.47 -19.22
C SER A 23 -10.19 -16.86 -18.79
N LEU A 24 -10.60 -17.68 -19.77
CA LEU A 24 -10.94 -19.08 -19.60
C LEU A 24 -9.64 -19.87 -19.77
N GLY A 25 -9.22 -20.56 -18.73
CA GLY A 25 -7.99 -21.35 -18.75
C GLY A 25 -7.48 -21.68 -17.35
N TRP A 26 -6.36 -22.39 -17.31
CA TRP A 26 -5.61 -22.58 -16.07
C TRP A 26 -4.67 -21.41 -15.85
N CYS A 27 -4.24 -21.18 -14.60
CA CYS A 27 -3.15 -20.25 -14.32
C CYS A 27 -1.93 -20.60 -15.20
N PRO A 28 -1.36 -19.62 -15.92
CA PRO A 28 -0.07 -19.81 -16.57
C PRO A 28 0.96 -20.30 -15.56
N ASP A 29 1.76 -21.30 -15.92
CA ASP A 29 2.84 -21.78 -15.06
C ASP A 29 4.13 -21.05 -15.43
N TYR A 30 4.46 -20.01 -14.67
CA TYR A 30 5.71 -19.27 -14.84
C TYR A 30 6.77 -19.81 -13.91
N SER A 31 7.94 -20.11 -14.47
CA SER A 31 9.10 -20.53 -13.69
C SER A 31 9.57 -19.40 -12.78
N PRO A 32 9.67 -19.63 -11.46
CA PRO A 32 10.27 -18.66 -10.54
C PRO A 32 11.72 -18.37 -10.91
N MET A 33 12.20 -17.18 -10.55
CA MET A 33 13.62 -16.83 -10.62
C MET A 33 14.45 -17.85 -9.81
N ALA A 34 15.46 -18.44 -10.45
CA ALA A 34 16.41 -19.30 -9.77
C ALA A 34 17.43 -18.47 -8.97
N ASP A 35 18.09 -19.10 -7.99
CA ASP A 35 19.12 -18.48 -7.16
C ASP A 35 18.69 -17.16 -6.52
N PHE A 36 17.41 -17.10 -6.14
CA PHE A 36 16.80 -15.98 -5.46
C PHE A 36 17.35 -15.81 -4.05
N ASP A 37 17.91 -14.62 -3.80
CA ASP A 37 18.43 -14.21 -2.50
C ASP A 37 17.38 -13.37 -1.78
N ILE A 38 16.69 -14.00 -0.82
CA ILE A 38 15.67 -13.31 -0.02
C ILE A 38 16.23 -12.16 0.79
N ASP A 39 17.48 -12.24 1.27
CA ASP A 39 18.06 -11.22 2.13
C ASP A 39 18.36 -9.94 1.35
N ARG A 40 18.79 -10.06 0.09
CA ARG A 40 18.91 -8.92 -0.84
C ARG A 40 17.55 -8.35 -1.27
N PHE A 41 16.51 -9.17 -1.25
CA PHE A 41 15.16 -8.74 -1.62
C PHE A 41 14.45 -7.95 -0.51
N LEU A 42 14.88 -8.07 0.75
CA LEU A 42 14.28 -7.36 1.88
C LEU A 42 14.30 -5.82 1.71
N GLY A 43 13.49 -5.16 2.53
CA GLY A 43 13.31 -3.73 2.56
C GLY A 43 12.14 -3.25 1.73
N LYS A 44 12.18 -1.94 1.43
CA LYS A 44 11.07 -1.21 0.82
C LYS A 44 11.05 -1.35 -0.71
N TRP A 45 9.84 -1.50 -1.24
CA TRP A 45 9.52 -1.59 -2.66
C TRP A 45 8.29 -0.73 -2.97
N TYR A 46 8.39 0.08 -4.01
CA TYR A 46 7.30 0.90 -4.53
C TYR A 46 6.63 0.20 -5.69
N GLU A 47 5.32 0.03 -5.63
CA GLU A 47 4.57 -0.51 -6.76
C GLU A 47 4.50 0.57 -7.85
N SER A 48 5.22 0.38 -8.95
CA SER A 48 5.23 1.32 -10.07
C SER A 48 4.12 1.03 -11.06
N GLU A 49 3.89 -0.25 -11.34
CA GLU A 49 2.80 -0.69 -12.21
C GLU A 49 2.27 -2.04 -11.74
N HIS A 50 1.04 -2.36 -12.12
CA HIS A 50 0.41 -3.63 -11.78
C HIS A 50 -0.69 -3.98 -12.79
N TYR A 51 -1.17 -5.22 -12.76
CA TYR A 51 -2.38 -5.58 -13.50
C TYR A 51 -3.61 -4.90 -12.91
N PHE A 52 -4.48 -4.38 -13.77
CA PHE A 52 -5.68 -3.66 -13.36
C PHE A 52 -6.49 -4.43 -12.31
N THR A 53 -6.78 -3.75 -11.20
CA THR A 53 -7.75 -4.20 -10.21
C THR A 53 -8.81 -3.12 -9.98
N PHE A 54 -9.95 -3.51 -9.41
CA PHE A 54 -10.96 -2.51 -9.02
C PHE A 54 -10.43 -1.51 -7.99
N TRP A 55 -9.38 -1.88 -7.22
CA TRP A 55 -8.83 -1.06 -6.16
C TRP A 55 -8.00 0.14 -6.67
N ASP A 56 -7.59 0.13 -7.95
CA ASP A 56 -6.70 1.13 -8.54
C ASP A 56 -7.34 2.52 -8.58
N VAL A 57 -8.68 2.55 -8.71
CA VAL A 57 -9.50 3.77 -8.71
C VAL A 57 -9.45 4.48 -7.37
N VAL A 58 -9.24 3.74 -6.28
CA VAL A 58 -9.26 4.28 -4.92
C VAL A 58 -7.88 4.31 -4.27
N ASN A 59 -6.89 3.58 -4.78
CA ASN A 59 -5.59 3.42 -4.14
C ASN A 59 -4.47 4.15 -4.90
N ARG A 60 -3.59 4.81 -4.15
CA ARG A 60 -2.33 5.42 -4.60
C ARG A 60 -1.23 5.19 -3.57
N CYS A 61 0.01 5.55 -3.93
CA CYS A 61 1.15 5.53 -3.02
C CYS A 61 1.39 4.15 -2.38
N VAL A 62 1.24 3.08 -3.16
CA VAL A 62 1.36 1.71 -2.68
C VAL A 62 2.83 1.39 -2.42
N VAL A 63 3.13 0.95 -1.20
CA VAL A 63 4.49 0.59 -0.78
C VAL A 63 4.43 -0.72 -0.03
N THR A 64 5.34 -1.62 -0.36
CA THR A 64 5.53 -2.88 0.37
C THR A 64 6.88 -2.85 1.07
N ASP A 65 6.89 -3.25 2.34
CA ASP A 65 8.12 -3.40 3.11
C ASP A 65 8.24 -4.85 3.59
N TYR A 66 9.39 -5.47 3.33
CA TYR A 66 9.71 -6.83 3.76
C TYR A 66 10.81 -6.77 4.82
N ALA A 67 10.50 -7.20 6.03
CA ALA A 67 11.42 -7.09 7.16
C ALA A 67 11.63 -8.44 7.85
N ARG A 68 12.88 -8.77 8.17
CA ARG A 68 13.22 -9.97 8.94
C ARG A 68 13.29 -9.63 10.42
N ALA A 69 12.50 -10.33 11.24
CA ALA A 69 12.59 -10.25 12.69
C ALA A 69 13.81 -11.02 13.22
N SER A 70 14.20 -10.76 14.47
CA SER A 70 15.28 -11.49 15.15
C SER A 70 15.02 -13.00 15.27
N SER A 71 13.76 -13.42 15.23
CA SER A 71 13.35 -14.84 15.16
C SER A 71 13.63 -15.50 13.80
N GLY A 72 14.06 -14.73 12.80
CA GLY A 72 14.25 -15.18 11.42
C GLY A 72 12.98 -15.11 10.55
N ARG A 73 11.79 -14.92 11.15
CA ARG A 73 10.53 -14.76 10.41
C ARG A 73 10.52 -13.46 9.60
N ILE A 74 10.03 -13.54 8.37
CA ILE A 74 9.86 -12.37 7.50
C ILE A 74 8.42 -11.87 7.60
N TYR A 75 8.28 -10.59 7.87
CA TYR A 75 7.03 -9.86 7.89
C TYR A 75 6.91 -9.02 6.63
N VAL A 76 5.67 -8.86 6.17
CA VAL A 76 5.33 -7.97 5.08
C VAL A 76 4.34 -6.92 5.58
N SER A 77 4.52 -5.68 5.16
CA SER A 77 3.55 -4.62 5.38
C SER A 77 3.31 -3.87 4.07
N ASN A 78 2.05 -3.83 3.64
CA ASN A 78 1.62 -3.04 2.50
C ASN A 78 0.96 -1.75 3.00
N GLU A 79 1.59 -0.61 2.76
CA GLU A 79 0.99 0.71 2.95
C GLU A 79 0.28 1.15 1.67
N VAL A 80 -0.95 1.62 1.82
CA VAL A 80 -1.75 2.17 0.72
C VAL A 80 -2.45 3.44 1.17
N THR A 81 -2.52 4.42 0.28
CA THR A 81 -3.24 5.68 0.53
C THR A 81 -4.52 5.71 -0.30
N ASN A 82 -5.64 6.01 0.34
CA ASN A 82 -6.89 6.24 -0.38
C ASN A 82 -6.83 7.58 -1.12
N ARG A 83 -7.02 7.58 -2.45
CA ARG A 83 -6.99 8.77 -3.32
C ARG A 83 -8.02 9.83 -2.95
N ILE A 84 -9.18 9.41 -2.45
CA ILE A 84 -10.33 10.29 -2.20
C ILE A 84 -10.24 10.89 -0.80
N THR A 85 -9.97 10.05 0.21
CA THR A 85 -9.98 10.48 1.61
C THR A 85 -8.60 10.87 2.14
N GLY A 86 -7.52 10.53 1.42
CA GLY A 86 -6.14 10.71 1.87
C GLY A 86 -5.73 9.77 3.02
N VAL A 87 -6.63 8.90 3.49
CA VAL A 87 -6.38 8.00 4.62
C VAL A 87 -5.39 6.92 4.20
N LYS A 88 -4.32 6.79 4.99
CA LYS A 88 -3.35 5.69 4.89
C LYS A 88 -3.86 4.45 5.61
N ARG A 89 -3.61 3.28 5.03
CA ARG A 89 -3.88 1.97 5.64
C ARG A 89 -2.66 1.09 5.48
N VAL A 90 -2.40 0.27 6.49
CA VAL A 90 -1.32 -0.72 6.47
C VAL A 90 -1.93 -2.11 6.64
N ILE A 91 -1.60 -3.01 5.72
CA ILE A 91 -1.99 -4.41 5.75
C ILE A 91 -0.75 -5.23 6.07
N GLY A 92 -0.71 -5.78 7.28
CA GLY A 92 0.39 -6.62 7.75
C GLY A 92 0.20 -8.09 7.38
N GLY A 93 1.30 -8.81 7.31
CA GLY A 93 1.33 -10.26 7.08
C GLY A 93 2.70 -10.85 7.39
N HIS A 94 2.85 -12.13 7.07
CA HIS A 94 4.13 -12.82 7.10
C HIS A 94 4.35 -13.61 5.83
N LEU A 95 5.63 -13.82 5.52
CA LEU A 95 6.10 -14.47 4.30
C LEU A 95 6.86 -15.74 4.66
N GLU A 96 6.60 -16.80 3.90
CA GLU A 96 7.32 -18.08 3.95
C GLU A 96 7.85 -18.39 2.54
N LEU A 97 9.11 -18.82 2.44
CA LEU A 97 9.65 -19.30 1.16
C LEU A 97 9.04 -20.67 0.86
N SER A 98 8.46 -20.82 -0.32
CA SER A 98 7.74 -22.03 -0.75
C SER A 98 8.30 -22.66 -2.03
N GLY A 99 9.32 -22.03 -2.64
CA GLY A 99 10.09 -22.58 -3.76
C GLY A 99 11.00 -23.74 -3.37
N LYS A 100 11.42 -24.53 -4.36
CA LYS A 100 12.43 -25.58 -4.15
C LYS A 100 13.81 -24.95 -4.17
N GLY A 101 14.64 -25.22 -3.16
CA GLY A 101 15.95 -24.59 -3.04
C GLY A 101 15.83 -23.06 -2.92
N ASN A 102 16.55 -22.33 -3.75
CA ASN A 102 16.55 -20.87 -3.78
C ASN A 102 15.68 -20.32 -4.92
N GLU A 103 14.51 -20.91 -5.17
CA GLU A 103 13.55 -20.36 -6.12
C GLU A 103 12.82 -19.14 -5.52
N GLY A 104 12.59 -18.11 -6.34
CA GLY A 104 11.85 -16.90 -5.99
C GLY A 104 10.34 -17.13 -5.86
N LYS A 105 9.92 -18.14 -5.09
CA LYS A 105 8.52 -18.47 -4.85
C LYS A 105 8.25 -18.40 -3.36
N MET A 106 7.24 -17.63 -3.00
CA MET A 106 6.92 -17.28 -1.62
C MET A 106 5.41 -17.36 -1.38
N ASN A 107 5.00 -17.79 -0.20
CA ASN A 107 3.63 -17.71 0.27
C ASN A 107 3.51 -16.58 1.28
N VAL A 108 2.57 -15.68 1.05
CA VAL A 108 2.29 -14.54 1.91
C VAL A 108 0.93 -14.73 2.56
N LYS A 109 0.89 -14.64 3.89
CA LYS A 109 -0.32 -14.72 4.69
C LYS A 109 -0.63 -13.35 5.27
N TYR A 110 -1.65 -12.69 4.73
CA TYR A 110 -2.09 -11.38 5.19
C TYR A 110 -3.03 -11.51 6.38
N ALA A 111 -2.80 -10.68 7.41
CA ALA A 111 -3.62 -10.60 8.61
C ALA A 111 -4.84 -9.70 8.36
N THR A 112 -5.69 -10.09 7.41
CA THR A 112 -6.97 -9.42 7.13
C THR A 112 -8.07 -9.97 8.03
N THR A 113 -8.91 -9.09 8.58
CA THR A 113 -10.08 -9.46 9.38
C THR A 113 -11.33 -9.53 8.51
N PRO A 114 -12.21 -10.53 8.62
CA PRO A 114 -12.22 -11.64 9.60
C PRO A 114 -11.48 -12.91 9.15
N ILE A 115 -11.01 -12.98 7.90
CA ILE A 115 -10.36 -14.16 7.32
C ILE A 115 -8.98 -13.75 6.81
N SER A 116 -7.94 -14.43 7.29
CA SER A 116 -6.59 -14.31 6.74
C SER A 116 -6.56 -14.85 5.31
N THR A 117 -6.02 -14.07 4.38
CA THR A 117 -5.83 -14.51 3.00
C THR A 117 -4.39 -14.99 2.79
N GLU A 118 -4.25 -16.10 2.09
CA GLU A 118 -2.94 -16.60 1.65
C GLU A 118 -2.80 -16.38 0.14
N SER A 119 -1.61 -15.95 -0.29
CA SER A 119 -1.30 -15.70 -1.69
C SER A 119 0.10 -16.20 -2.01
N THR A 120 0.22 -17.01 -3.05
CA THR A 120 1.52 -17.40 -3.60
C THR A 120 2.00 -16.32 -4.56
N LEU A 121 3.19 -15.78 -4.30
CA LEU A 121 3.88 -14.84 -5.16
C LEU A 121 5.09 -15.53 -5.81
N ILE A 122 5.31 -15.23 -7.07
CA ILE A 122 6.46 -15.70 -7.85
C ILE A 122 7.22 -14.46 -8.33
N VAL A 123 8.47 -14.32 -7.90
CA VAL A 123 9.42 -13.36 -8.47
C VAL A 123 9.86 -13.92 -9.81
N LEU A 124 9.44 -13.27 -10.90
CA LEU A 124 9.82 -13.65 -12.26
C LEU A 124 11.27 -13.25 -12.54
N GLU A 125 11.66 -12.04 -12.13
CA GLU A 125 13.02 -11.52 -12.23
C GLU A 125 13.18 -10.30 -11.32
N THR A 126 14.37 -10.12 -10.75
CA THR A 126 14.75 -8.93 -10.02
C THR A 126 16.27 -8.73 -10.12
N ASP A 127 16.71 -7.48 -10.14
CA ASP A 127 18.12 -7.14 -9.92
C ASP A 127 18.42 -6.77 -8.46
N TYR A 128 17.43 -6.92 -7.57
CA TYR A 128 17.41 -6.59 -6.13
C TYR A 128 17.52 -5.10 -5.79
N ASP A 129 18.29 -4.36 -6.59
CA ASP A 129 18.73 -3.00 -6.28
C ASP A 129 17.86 -1.94 -6.98
N ASN A 130 17.13 -2.29 -8.05
CA ASN A 130 16.35 -1.31 -8.81
C ASN A 130 14.90 -1.77 -9.05
N TYR A 131 14.69 -3.02 -9.45
CA TYR A 131 13.36 -3.51 -9.83
C TYR A 131 13.10 -4.96 -9.44
N ALA A 132 11.83 -5.31 -9.33
CA ALA A 132 11.35 -6.69 -9.27
C ALA A 132 10.04 -6.82 -10.04
N VAL A 133 9.88 -7.90 -10.81
CA VAL A 133 8.61 -8.26 -11.43
C VAL A 133 8.06 -9.48 -10.71
N ILE A 134 6.90 -9.30 -10.09
CA ILE A 134 6.25 -10.31 -9.25
C ILE A 134 4.94 -10.70 -9.90
N TRP A 135 4.62 -11.98 -9.88
CA TRP A 135 3.38 -12.52 -10.42
C TRP A 135 2.65 -13.37 -9.40
N SER A 136 1.33 -13.38 -9.49
CA SER A 136 0.48 -14.29 -8.72
C SER A 136 -0.72 -14.70 -9.56
N CYS A 137 -1.21 -15.92 -9.33
CA CYS A 137 -2.47 -16.37 -9.88
C CYS A 137 -3.18 -17.27 -8.89
N TYR A 138 -4.49 -17.08 -8.77
CA TYR A 138 -5.36 -17.90 -7.96
C TYR A 138 -6.66 -18.16 -8.74
N GLY A 139 -7.25 -19.33 -8.57
CA GLY A 139 -8.43 -19.71 -9.33
C GLY A 139 -9.01 -21.06 -8.92
N ILE A 140 -10.25 -21.30 -9.36
CA ILE A 140 -10.96 -22.57 -9.18
C ILE A 140 -11.51 -22.99 -10.54
N GLY A 141 -11.03 -24.13 -11.05
CA GLY A 141 -11.44 -24.63 -12.37
C GLY A 141 -11.01 -23.68 -13.49
N PRO A 142 -11.89 -23.36 -14.46
CA PRO A 142 -11.55 -22.50 -15.60
C PRO A 142 -11.56 -21.00 -15.28
N PHE A 143 -11.83 -20.63 -14.02
CA PHE A 143 -11.85 -19.24 -13.56
C PHE A 143 -10.62 -18.97 -12.70
N HIS A 144 -9.78 -18.04 -13.16
CA HIS A 144 -8.62 -17.57 -12.43
C HIS A 144 -8.51 -16.05 -12.49
N ALA A 145 -7.89 -15.50 -11.46
CA ALA A 145 -7.44 -14.13 -11.40
C ALA A 145 -5.91 -14.13 -11.44
N GLN A 146 -5.36 -13.25 -12.27
CA GLN A 146 -3.92 -13.06 -12.41
C GLN A 146 -3.58 -11.67 -11.93
N ASN A 147 -2.44 -11.54 -11.28
CA ASN A 147 -1.87 -10.26 -10.92
C ASN A 147 -0.39 -10.26 -11.30
N VAL A 148 0.08 -9.12 -11.77
CA VAL A 148 1.50 -8.83 -11.89
C VAL A 148 1.75 -7.51 -11.19
N TRP A 149 2.92 -7.39 -10.57
CA TRP A 149 3.39 -6.16 -9.96
C TRP A 149 4.80 -5.89 -10.45
N VAL A 150 4.99 -4.68 -10.97
CA VAL A 150 6.29 -4.09 -11.25
C VAL A 150 6.66 -3.23 -10.05
N MET A 151 7.60 -3.73 -9.27
CA MET A 151 8.09 -3.08 -8.06
C MET A 151 9.43 -2.40 -8.35
N THR A 152 9.69 -1.27 -7.73
CA THR A 152 10.94 -0.52 -7.88
C THR A 152 11.47 -0.05 -6.52
N ARG A 153 12.79 0.15 -6.43
CA ARG A 153 13.43 0.71 -5.22
C ARG A 153 13.24 2.22 -5.10
N ASP A 154 13.14 2.91 -6.24
CA ASP A 154 12.82 4.34 -6.30
C ASP A 154 11.34 4.55 -6.54
N ARG A 155 10.70 5.42 -5.75
CA ARG A 155 9.27 5.73 -5.87
C ARG A 155 8.87 6.18 -7.28
N LEU A 156 9.75 6.94 -7.93
CA LEU A 156 9.63 7.36 -9.32
C LEU A 156 10.88 6.88 -10.07
N ALA A 157 10.91 5.60 -10.41
CA ALA A 157 12.04 4.98 -11.10
C ALA A 157 12.31 5.62 -12.48
N PRO A 158 13.57 5.71 -12.91
CA PRO A 158 13.91 6.24 -14.22
C PRO A 158 13.42 5.31 -15.34
N GLY A 159 13.16 5.89 -16.52
CA GLY A 159 12.66 5.13 -17.67
C GLY A 159 13.56 3.96 -18.11
N THR A 160 14.86 4.02 -17.82
CA THR A 160 15.81 2.92 -18.08
C THR A 160 15.54 1.68 -17.22
N VAL A 161 15.12 1.87 -15.97
CA VAL A 161 14.71 0.77 -15.06
C VAL A 161 13.39 0.19 -15.55
N MET A 162 12.42 1.04 -15.87
CA MET A 162 11.12 0.60 -16.42
C MET A 162 11.27 -0.15 -17.75
N GLN A 163 12.20 0.25 -18.62
CA GLN A 163 12.44 -0.49 -19.86
C GLN A 163 12.95 -1.93 -19.61
N ARG A 164 13.72 -2.15 -18.54
CA ARG A 164 14.14 -3.51 -18.14
C ARG A 164 12.97 -4.33 -17.66
N THR A 165 12.07 -3.76 -16.85
CA THR A 165 10.87 -4.47 -16.37
C THR A 165 9.96 -4.85 -17.54
N TYR A 166 9.82 -3.98 -18.55
CA TYR A 166 9.09 -4.32 -19.79
C TYR A 166 9.74 -5.47 -20.56
N GLY A 167 11.06 -5.55 -20.58
CA GLY A 167 11.78 -6.70 -21.15
C GLY A 167 11.46 -8.01 -20.42
N VAL A 168 11.31 -7.98 -19.11
CA VAL A 168 10.88 -9.14 -18.31
C VAL A 168 9.43 -9.51 -18.63
N LEU A 169 8.50 -8.54 -18.66
CA LEU A 169 7.11 -8.80 -19.02
C LEU A 169 7.00 -9.45 -20.41
N ASP A 170 7.76 -8.94 -21.39
CA ASP A 170 7.79 -9.48 -22.76
C ASP A 170 8.40 -10.90 -22.79
N LYS A 171 9.48 -11.15 -22.04
CA LYS A 171 10.12 -12.47 -21.90
C LYS A 171 9.16 -13.54 -21.39
N TYR A 172 8.36 -13.20 -20.37
CA TYR A 172 7.36 -14.11 -19.79
C TYR A 172 6.00 -14.07 -20.51
N LYS A 173 5.88 -13.29 -21.60
CA LYS A 173 4.64 -13.09 -22.37
C LYS A 173 3.46 -12.62 -21.52
N VAL A 174 3.76 -11.79 -20.52
CA VAL A 174 2.77 -11.10 -19.70
C VAL A 174 2.13 -10.00 -20.56
N ASN A 175 0.80 -9.96 -20.62
CA ASN A 175 0.09 -9.03 -21.48
C ASN A 175 0.10 -7.61 -20.89
N ARG A 176 0.98 -6.76 -21.43
CA ARG A 176 1.15 -5.37 -20.99
C ARG A 176 -0.09 -4.49 -21.19
N ALA A 177 -1.05 -4.87 -22.03
CA ALA A 177 -2.27 -4.09 -22.24
C ALA A 177 -3.13 -3.97 -20.96
N PHE A 178 -2.92 -4.86 -19.99
CA PHE A 178 -3.61 -4.84 -18.70
C PHE A 178 -2.75 -4.29 -17.57
N VAL A 179 -1.54 -3.80 -17.86
CA VAL A 179 -0.64 -3.18 -16.88
C VAL A 179 -0.93 -1.68 -16.80
N PHE A 180 -1.19 -1.19 -15.59
CA PHE A 180 -1.50 0.20 -15.30
C PHE A 180 -0.48 0.79 -14.34
N LYS A 181 -0.17 2.07 -14.54
CA LYS A 181 0.72 2.83 -13.66
C LYS A 181 0.05 3.12 -12.33
N THR A 182 0.71 2.77 -11.24
CA THR A 182 0.33 3.21 -9.90
C THR A 182 0.76 4.66 -9.71
N ASP A 183 -0.12 5.48 -9.13
CA ASP A 183 0.22 6.88 -8.83
C ASP A 183 1.09 6.95 -7.58
N GLN A 184 2.35 7.31 -7.81
CA GLN A 184 3.39 7.45 -6.80
C GLN A 184 3.82 8.91 -6.60
N GLU A 185 3.16 9.87 -7.26
CA GLU A 185 3.49 11.29 -7.14
C GLU A 185 2.81 11.91 -5.91
N GLY A 186 3.44 12.93 -5.32
CA GLY A 186 2.84 13.67 -4.19
C GLY A 186 2.55 12.83 -2.94
N CYS A 187 3.17 11.66 -2.80
CA CYS A 187 2.99 10.79 -1.64
C CYS A 187 3.74 11.37 -0.43
N ALA A 188 3.05 11.45 0.72
CA ALA A 188 3.70 11.85 1.96
C ALA A 188 4.77 10.81 2.35
N LEU A 189 6.04 11.17 2.14
CA LEU A 189 7.19 10.46 2.69
C LEU A 189 7.13 10.60 4.21
N LEU A 190 7.27 9.50 4.95
CA LEU A 190 7.48 9.62 6.39
C LEU A 190 8.81 10.36 6.60
N ALA A 191 8.91 11.19 7.65
CA ALA A 191 10.13 11.93 7.97
C ALA A 191 11.38 11.03 8.03
N SER A 192 11.20 9.73 8.32
CA SER A 192 12.25 8.70 8.26
C SER A 192 12.85 8.51 6.87
N ASP A 193 12.07 8.58 5.80
CA ASP A 193 12.56 8.39 4.42
C ASP A 193 13.30 9.64 3.92
N ILE A 194 12.85 10.83 4.36
CA ILE A 194 13.56 12.09 4.10
C ILE A 194 14.90 12.09 4.84
N ASN A 195 14.89 11.77 6.13
CA ASN A 195 16.11 11.71 6.93
C ASN A 195 17.08 10.63 6.40
N ALA A 196 16.60 9.46 6.01
CA ALA A 196 17.42 8.41 5.39
C ALA A 196 18.04 8.85 4.05
N SER A 197 17.26 9.54 3.18
CA SER A 197 17.79 10.10 1.93
C SER A 197 18.82 11.21 2.12
N GLN A 198 18.77 11.89 3.28
CA GLN A 198 19.71 12.95 3.68
C GLN A 198 20.88 12.40 4.52
N GLY A 199 20.98 11.08 4.74
CA GLY A 199 22.01 10.46 5.56
C GLY A 199 21.88 10.77 7.07
N ILE A 200 20.73 11.26 7.51
CA ILE A 200 20.44 11.59 8.91
C ILE A 200 19.85 10.35 9.57
N MET A 201 20.64 9.66 10.39
CA MET A 201 20.17 8.53 11.20
C MET A 201 19.33 9.07 12.36
N PRO A 202 18.06 8.62 12.54
CA PRO A 202 17.25 9.08 13.66
C PRO A 202 17.73 8.46 14.97
N ILE A 203 18.19 9.29 15.91
CA ILE A 203 18.26 8.94 17.34
C ILE A 203 16.85 9.18 17.89
N SER A 204 16.00 8.15 17.91
CA SER A 204 14.66 8.27 18.50
C SER A 204 14.68 7.83 19.97
N THR A 205 14.41 8.76 20.87
CA THR A 205 14.07 8.50 22.29
C THR A 205 12.55 8.37 22.50
N VAL A 206 11.75 8.25 21.43
CA VAL A 206 10.29 8.14 21.53
C VAL A 206 9.82 6.77 21.08
N PRO A 207 9.12 5.99 21.93
CA PRO A 207 8.50 4.74 21.53
C PRO A 207 7.41 4.99 20.48
N GLN A 208 7.51 4.31 19.35
CA GLN A 208 6.53 4.34 18.28
C GLN A 208 5.24 3.67 18.77
N ALA A 209 4.22 4.46 19.08
CA ALA A 209 2.91 3.96 19.46
C ALA A 209 2.28 3.21 18.27
N VAL A 210 2.10 1.91 18.42
CA VAL A 210 1.30 1.07 17.53
C VAL A 210 -0.15 1.52 17.69
N GLY A 211 -0.77 1.95 16.58
CA GLY A 211 -2.14 2.46 16.59
C GLY A 211 -3.15 1.39 17.03
N GLU A 212 -3.76 1.60 18.18
CA GLU A 212 -5.05 1.00 18.52
C GLU A 212 -6.19 1.82 17.89
N GLN A 213 -7.21 1.09 17.44
CA GLN A 213 -8.35 1.57 16.68
C GLN A 213 -9.16 2.62 17.44
N GLN A 214 -9.36 3.80 16.85
CA GLN A 214 -10.47 4.68 17.25
C GLN A 214 -11.80 4.03 16.82
N LYS A 215 -12.41 3.32 17.77
CA LYS A 215 -13.78 2.85 17.62
C LYS A 215 -14.74 4.01 17.92
N SER A 216 -15.50 4.37 16.90
CA SER A 216 -16.66 5.24 16.95
C SER A 216 -17.61 4.84 18.10
N ALA A 217 -18.06 5.82 18.88
CA ALA A 217 -19.23 5.69 19.74
C ALA A 217 -20.21 6.81 19.39
N GLN A 218 -21.35 6.40 18.83
CA GLN A 218 -22.54 7.20 18.66
C GLN A 218 -23.07 7.69 20.01
N HIS A 219 -23.57 8.93 19.99
CA HIS A 219 -24.41 9.55 21.00
C HIS A 219 -25.73 8.74 21.17
N PRO A 220 -26.22 8.59 22.40
CA PRO A 220 -27.53 9.19 22.71
C PRO A 220 -27.62 9.86 24.09
N GLU A 221 -28.08 11.11 24.06
CA GLU A 221 -29.16 11.76 24.82
C GLU A 221 -29.15 11.81 26.36
N ALA A 222 -29.10 13.07 26.82
CA ALA A 222 -29.60 13.75 28.03
C ALA A 222 -30.10 12.97 29.26
N ALA A 223 -29.58 13.38 30.43
CA ALA A 223 -30.32 13.43 31.69
C ALA A 223 -29.95 14.73 32.44
N GLU A 224 -30.94 15.28 33.14
CA GLU A 224 -31.14 16.67 33.56
C GLU A 224 -30.28 17.18 34.73
N ALA A 225 -30.37 18.50 34.90
CA ALA A 225 -29.71 19.35 35.87
C ALA A 225 -30.09 19.07 37.33
N GLU A 226 -29.14 19.28 38.25
CA GLU A 226 -29.41 19.54 39.66
C GLU A 226 -29.11 21.00 40.04
N GLU A 227 -30.01 21.49 40.88
CA GLU A 227 -30.35 22.86 41.21
C GLU A 227 -29.44 23.46 42.30
N TYR A 228 -29.09 24.74 42.13
CA TYR A 228 -28.27 25.53 43.05
C TYR A 228 -29.13 25.98 44.26
N HIS A 229 -28.80 25.54 45.48
CA HIS A 229 -29.42 26.05 46.71
C HIS A 229 -28.49 27.04 47.43
N ILE A 230 -28.92 28.29 47.53
CA ILE A 230 -28.25 29.40 48.21
C ILE A 230 -28.63 29.42 49.69
N PRO A 231 -27.67 29.44 50.64
CA PRO A 231 -27.94 29.94 51.98
C PRO A 231 -27.53 31.41 52.10
N ASN A 232 -28.47 32.25 52.51
CA ASN A 232 -28.26 33.66 52.82
C ASN A 232 -28.22 33.84 54.34
N LYS A 233 -27.16 34.45 54.89
CA LYS A 233 -27.24 35.34 56.07
C LYS A 233 -25.92 36.05 56.39
N ASP A 234 -26.00 37.36 56.24
CA ASP A 234 -25.58 38.46 57.13
C ASP A 234 -24.12 38.68 57.59
N ASN A 235 -23.78 39.96 57.45
CA ASN A 235 -22.91 40.82 58.24
C ASN A 235 -21.43 41.05 57.83
N SER A 236 -21.26 42.24 57.25
CA SER A 236 -20.33 43.31 57.65
C SER A 236 -18.88 43.29 57.13
N ASN A 237 -18.53 44.48 56.61
CA ASN A 237 -17.20 45.09 56.48
C ASN A 237 -16.44 44.90 55.16
N GLU A 238 -16.68 45.89 54.30
CA GLU A 238 -15.76 46.57 53.39
C GLU A 238 -14.25 46.46 53.73
N LYS A 239 -13.46 45.99 52.75
CA LYS A 239 -12.15 46.58 52.43
C LYS A 239 -11.64 46.14 51.04
N THR A 240 -11.55 47.11 50.15
CA THR A 240 -10.87 47.07 48.85
C THR A 240 -9.35 47.02 49.04
N ILE A 241 -8.64 46.13 48.34
CA ILE A 241 -7.19 46.23 48.08
C ILE A 241 -6.91 45.75 46.64
N GLU A 242 -6.39 46.65 45.81
CA GLU A 242 -5.89 46.41 44.44
C GLU A 242 -4.56 45.61 44.42
N PRO A 243 -4.20 44.98 43.28
CA PRO A 243 -3.00 44.15 43.16
C PRO A 243 -1.72 44.96 42.87
N ALA A 244 -0.59 44.54 43.44
CA ALA A 244 0.74 45.07 43.12
C ALA A 244 1.45 44.19 42.05
N PRO A 245 2.16 44.78 41.07
CA PRO A 245 2.97 44.07 40.08
C PRO A 245 4.43 43.95 40.54
N ILE A 246 5.17 42.94 40.09
CA ILE A 246 6.63 42.88 40.27
C ILE A 246 7.33 42.45 38.97
N GLU A 247 8.27 43.30 38.56
CA GLU A 247 9.13 43.27 37.39
C GLU A 247 10.14 42.11 37.37
N GLY A 248 10.61 41.82 36.15
CA GLY A 248 11.60 40.79 35.86
C GLY A 248 13.04 41.15 36.22
N TYR A 249 13.90 40.14 36.14
CA TYR A 249 15.35 40.29 36.12
C TYR A 249 15.95 39.36 35.06
N ASN A 250 16.79 39.96 34.23
CA ASN A 250 17.54 39.36 33.13
C ASN A 250 19.02 39.37 33.57
N LEU A 251 19.73 38.25 33.52
CA LEU A 251 21.17 38.18 33.81
C LEU A 251 21.86 37.22 32.84
N ASN A 252 22.42 37.80 31.78
CA ASN A 252 23.62 37.28 31.12
C ASN A 252 24.72 38.31 31.37
N LYS A 253 25.85 37.88 31.94
CA LYS A 253 27.20 38.35 31.57
C LYS A 253 28.31 37.63 32.35
N ASP A 254 29.31 37.23 31.55
CA ASP A 254 30.74 37.13 31.82
C ASP A 254 31.24 36.13 32.88
N VAL A 255 32.03 35.13 32.45
CA VAL A 255 33.41 34.85 32.94
C VAL A 255 34.13 33.92 31.94
N GLN A 256 35.25 34.46 31.40
CA GLN A 256 36.51 33.86 30.88
C GLN A 256 36.50 32.75 29.83
#